data_AF-A0A3C1DL03-F1
#
_entry.id   AF-A0A3C1DL03-F1
#
_cell.length_a   1.000
_cell.length_b   1.000
_cell.length_c   1.000
_cell.angle_alpha   90.00
_cell.angle_beta   90.00
_cell.angle_gamma   90.00
#
_symmetry.space_group_name_H-M   'P 1'
#
loop_
_entity.id
_entity.type
_entity.pdbx_description
1 polymer ?
#
loop_
_entity_poly.entity_id
_entity_poly.type
_entity_poly.pdbx_seq_one_letter_code
_entity_poly.pdbx_strand_id
1 'polypeptide(L)'
;MAQSPVTVTVTGAAGQIGYALLFRIASGQMLGPNVPVRLSLLEIPQGVKAAEGVAMELDDCAFPLLSGIEISDNPTDAFKDAN
;
A
#
# COMPACT_ATOMS: atom_id res chain seq x y z
N MET A 1 -21.05 -7.16 -7.96
CA MET A 1 -20.56 -5.82 -8.35
C MET A 1 -19.19 -5.68 -7.73
N ALA A 2 -18.16 -5.31 -8.49
CA ALA A 2 -16.85 -5.05 -7.90
C ALA A 2 -16.97 -3.78 -7.04
N GLN A 3 -16.70 -3.91 -5.75
CA GLN A 3 -16.66 -2.76 -4.84
C GLN A 3 -15.45 -1.89 -5.23
N SER A 4 -15.62 -0.57 -5.26
CA SER A 4 -14.50 0.35 -5.50
C SER A 4 -13.43 0.11 -4.43
N PRO A 5 -12.14 -0.03 -4.81
CA PRO A 5 -11.07 -0.25 -3.84
C PRO A 5 -10.97 0.90 -2.84
N VAL A 6 -10.68 0.58 -1.58
CA VAL A 6 -10.35 1.57 -0.55
C VAL A 6 -8.88 1.94 -0.66
N THR A 7 -8.58 3.23 -0.78
CA THR A 7 -7.19 3.71 -0.83
C THR A 7 -6.66 3.88 0.60
N VAL A 8 -5.61 3.12 0.92
CA VAL A 8 -4.95 3.15 2.21
C VAL A 8 -3.55 3.73 2.04
N THR A 9 -3.30 4.86 2.70
CA THR A 9 -1.95 5.45 2.74
C THR A 9 -1.18 4.93 3.94
N VAL A 10 0.03 4.44 3.71
CA VAL A 10 0.96 4.02 4.76
C VAL A 10 2.22 4.87 4.67
N THR A 11 2.51 5.61 5.74
CA THR A 11 3.74 6.40 5.85
C THR A 11 4.86 5.57 6.46
N GLY A 12 6.12 5.90 6.15
CA GLY A 12 7.24 5.07 6.56
C GLY A 12 7.11 3.65 6.00
N ALA A 13 6.58 3.53 4.77
CA ALA A 13 6.17 2.28 4.16
C ALA A 13 7.32 1.27 4.01
N ALA A 14 8.55 1.75 3.86
CA ALA A 14 9.74 0.91 3.74
C ALA A 14 10.37 0.56 5.11
N GLY A 15 9.87 1.15 6.21
CA GLY A 15 10.29 0.82 7.56
C GLY A 15 9.81 -0.58 7.98
N GLN A 16 10.42 -1.14 9.04
CA GLN A 16 10.11 -2.51 9.52
C GLN A 16 8.63 -2.72 9.84
N ILE A 17 7.96 -1.72 10.44
CA ILE A 17 6.53 -1.78 10.74
C ILE A 17 5.70 -1.67 9.46
N GLY A 18 6.03 -0.72 8.58
CA GLY A 18 5.38 -0.55 7.28
C GLY A 18 5.42 -1.85 6.49
N TYR A 19 6.61 -2.44 6.34
CA TYR A 19 6.83 -3.72 5.69
C TYR A 19 5.89 -4.80 6.24
N ALA A 20 5.90 -5.07 7.55
CA ALA A 20 5.05 -6.11 8.14
C ALA A 20 3.54 -5.82 8.02
N LEU A 21 3.15 -4.54 8.06
CA LEU A 21 1.76 -4.10 8.00
C LEU A 21 1.17 -4.25 6.59
N LEU A 22 1.94 -3.92 5.55
CA LEU A 22 1.46 -3.86 4.17
C LEU A 22 0.90 -5.20 3.67
N PHE A 23 1.58 -6.33 3.96
CA PHE A 23 1.10 -7.66 3.59
C PHE A 23 -0.21 -8.04 4.31
N ARG A 24 -0.40 -7.56 5.55
CA ARG A 24 -1.66 -7.78 6.29
C ARG A 24 -2.81 -6.97 5.70
N ILE A 25 -2.54 -5.76 5.24
CA ILE A 25 -3.53 -4.93 4.54
C ILE A 25 -3.90 -5.59 3.21
N ALA A 26 -2.89 -5.92 2.39
CA ALA A 26 -3.10 -6.51 1.07
C ALA A 26 -3.80 -7.90 1.12
N SER A 27 -3.60 -8.67 2.19
CA SER A 27 -4.31 -9.93 2.42
C SER A 27 -5.74 -9.78 2.94
N GLY A 28 -6.20 -8.55 3.21
CA GLY A 28 -7.55 -8.28 3.69
C GLY A 28 -7.74 -8.43 5.20
N GLN A 29 -6.68 -8.61 5.99
CA GLN A 29 -6.79 -8.77 7.45
C GLN A 29 -7.26 -7.48 8.14
N MET A 30 -7.05 -6.32 7.51
CA MET A 30 -7.44 -5.01 8.08
C MET A 30 -8.91 -4.67 7.84
N LEU A 31 -9.37 -4.76 6.58
CA LEU A 31 -10.72 -4.31 6.18
C LEU A 31 -11.69 -5.47 5.88
N GLY A 32 -11.20 -6.72 5.92
CA GLY A 32 -11.98 -7.92 5.66
C GLY A 32 -11.68 -8.55 4.30
N PRO A 33 -12.09 -9.82 4.11
CA PRO A 33 -11.68 -10.67 2.98
C PRO A 33 -12.33 -10.30 1.63
N ASN A 34 -13.22 -9.31 1.60
CA ASN A 34 -14.00 -8.94 0.43
C ASN A 34 -13.82 -7.46 0.04
N VAL A 35 -12.92 -6.73 0.72
CA VAL A 35 -12.69 -5.31 0.47
C VAL A 35 -11.40 -5.15 -0.34
N PRO A 36 -11.48 -4.80 -1.63
CA PRO A 36 -10.28 -4.49 -2.40
C PRO A 36 -9.60 -3.24 -1.86
N VAL A 37 -8.28 -3.19 -1.93
CA VAL A 37 -7.45 -2.09 -1.43
C VAL A 37 -6.50 -1.57 -2.51
N ARG A 38 -6.27 -0.25 -2.51
CA ARG A 38 -5.14 0.38 -3.21
C ARG A 38 -4.18 0.88 -2.14
N LEU A 39 -2.90 0.56 -2.27
CA LEU A 39 -1.88 1.00 -1.33
C LEU A 39 -1.19 2.26 -1.87
N SER A 40 -1.11 3.30 -1.04
CA SER A 40 -0.31 4.49 -1.29
C SER A 40 0.85 4.52 -0.29
N LEU A 41 2.07 4.32 -0.77
CA LEU A 41 3.28 4.18 0.03
C LEU A 41 4.00 5.52 0.10
N LEU A 42 3.96 6.16 1.27
CA LEU A 42 4.68 7.41 1.51
C LEU A 42 6.00 7.13 2.21
N GLU A 43 7.09 7.61 1.63
CA GLU A 43 8.43 7.59 2.22
C GLU A 43 9.11 8.95 2.12
N ILE A 44 10.22 9.12 2.84
CA ILE A 44 11.14 10.22 2.54
C ILE A 44 11.91 9.95 1.24
N PRO A 45 12.48 10.95 0.55
CA PRO A 45 13.19 10.74 -0.72
C PRO A 45 14.26 9.64 -0.67
N GLN A 46 14.94 9.49 0.48
CA GLN A 46 15.95 8.45 0.70
C GLN A 46 15.37 7.04 0.84
N GLY A 47 14.09 6.92 1.21
CA GLY A 47 13.36 5.68 1.41
C GLY A 47 12.59 5.19 0.18
N VAL A 48 12.40 6.03 -0.84
CA VAL A 48 11.60 5.69 -2.05
C VAL A 48 12.06 4.41 -2.71
N LYS A 49 13.37 4.25 -2.92
CA LYS A 49 13.94 3.03 -3.54
C LYS A 49 13.65 1.77 -2.71
N ALA A 50 13.63 1.90 -1.38
CA ALA A 50 13.25 0.79 -0.51
C ALA A 50 11.75 0.50 -0.62
N ALA A 51 10.89 1.52 -0.71
CA ALA A 51 9.46 1.35 -0.93
C ALA A 51 9.14 0.72 -2.31
N GLU A 52 9.94 1.01 -3.35
CA GLU A 52 9.88 0.30 -4.64
C GLU A 52 10.16 -1.20 -4.47
N GLY A 53 11.15 -1.55 -3.64
CA GLY A 53 11.42 -2.92 -3.23
C GLY A 53 10.20 -3.61 -2.63
N VAL A 54 9.59 -2.96 -1.62
CA VAL A 54 8.38 -3.48 -0.96
C VAL A 54 7.21 -3.59 -1.94
N ALA A 55 7.05 -2.64 -2.86
CA ALA A 55 6.01 -2.71 -3.88
C ALA A 55 6.19 -3.89 -4.85
N MET A 56 7.43 -4.19 -5.25
CA MET A 56 7.74 -5.38 -6.06
C MET A 56 7.38 -6.67 -5.31
N GLU A 57 7.72 -6.77 -4.01
CA GLU A 57 7.37 -7.94 -3.19
C GLU A 57 5.85 -8.11 -3.01
N LEU A 58 5.11 -7.01 -2.88
CA LEU A 58 3.64 -7.02 -2.82
C LEU A 58 3.00 -7.47 -4.15
N ASP A 59 3.56 -7.07 -5.29
CA ASP A 59 3.11 -7.50 -6.61
C ASP A 59 3.36 -9.00 -6.82
N ASP A 60 4.55 -9.49 -6.44
CA ASP A 60 4.93 -10.91 -6.50
C ASP A 60 4.03 -11.81 -5.63
N CYS A 61 3.43 -11.27 -4.56
CA CYS A 61 2.48 -12.00 -3.73
C CYS A 61 1.13 -12.26 -4.41
N ALA A 62 0.82 -11.57 -5.52
CA ALA A 62 -0.42 -11.72 -6.29
C ALA A 62 -1.70 -11.69 -5.42
N PHE A 63 -1.75 -10.78 -4.44
CA PHE A 63 -2.92 -10.67 -3.55
C PHE A 63 -4.17 -10.30 -4.34
N PRO A 64 -5.26 -11.09 -4.26
CA PRO A 64 -6.46 -10.85 -5.05
C PRO A 64 -7.20 -9.57 -4.66
N LEU A 65 -6.96 -9.05 -3.45
CA LEU A 65 -7.56 -7.81 -2.95
C LEU A 65 -6.72 -6.57 -3.28
N LEU A 66 -5.44 -6.73 -3.65
CA LEU A 66 -4.56 -5.61 -3.95
C LEU A 66 -4.80 -5.13 -5.38
N SER A 67 -5.46 -3.99 -5.52
CA SER A 67 -5.88 -3.43 -6.81
C SER A 67 -4.84 -2.49 -7.43
N GLY A 68 -3.80 -2.13 -6.68
CA GLY A 68 -2.73 -1.27 -7.16
C GLY A 68 -1.87 -0.71 -6.03
N ILE A 69 -0.68 -0.25 -6.39
CA ILE A 69 0.31 0.34 -5.48
C ILE A 69 0.79 1.64 -6.12
N GLU A 70 0.83 2.70 -5.33
CA GLU A 70 1.44 3.99 -5.67
C GLU A 70 2.54 4.30 -4.66
N ILE A 71 3.62 4.93 -5.10
CA ILE A 71 4.76 5.29 -4.26
C ILE A 71 4.99 6.78 -4.44
N SER A 72 5.18 7.50 -3.34
CA SER A 72 5.42 8.93 -3.36
C SER A 72 6.35 9.34 -2.23
N ASP A 73 7.13 10.41 -2.46
CA ASP A 73 7.82 11.17 -1.40
C ASP A 73 7.13 12.50 -1.07
N ASN A 74 6.02 12.79 -1.76
CA ASN A 74 5.18 13.95 -1.52
C ASN A 74 3.93 13.54 -0.73
N PRO A 75 3.74 14.05 0.50
CA PRO A 75 2.56 13.75 1.30
C PRO A 75 1.25 14.15 0.62
N THR A 76 1.20 15.28 -0.10
CA THR A 76 -0.02 15.74 -0.79
C THR A 76 -0.47 14.73 -1.83
N ASP A 77 0.47 14.18 -2.60
CA ASP A 77 0.16 13.17 -3.62
C ASP A 77 -0.23 11.85 -2.96
N ALA A 78 0.51 11.42 -1.94
CA ALA A 78 0.24 10.15 -1.25
C ALA A 78 -1.15 10.12 -0.60
N PHE A 79 -1.60 11.24 0.00
CA PHE A 79 -2.87 11.32 0.71
C PHE A 79 -4.08 11.71 -0.16
N LYS A 80 -3.88 12.01 -1.45
CA LYS A 80 -4.90 12.60 -2.33
C LYS A 80 -6.24 11.86 -2.32
N ASP A 81 -6.23 10.54 -2.25
CA ASP A 81 -7.43 9.69 -2.32
C ASP A 81 -7.63 8.80 -1.08
N ALA A 82 -6.90 9.06 0.02
CA ALA A 82 -6.95 8.25 1.24
C ALA A 82 -8.34 8.28 1.91
N ASN A 83 -8.86 7.11 2.33
CA ASN A 83 -10.18 6.98 2.97
C ASN A 83 -10.18 5.99 4.14
#